data_AF-X0J1B8-F1
#
_entry.id   AF-X0J1B8-F1
#
_cell.length_a   1.000
_cell.length_b   1.000
_cell.length_c   1.000
_cell.angle_alpha   90.00
_cell.angle_beta   90.00
_cell.angle_gamma   90.00
#
_symmetry.space_group_name_H-M   'P 1'
#
loop_
_entity.id
_entity.type
_entity.pdbx_description
1 polymer ?
#
loop_
_entity_poly.entity_id
_entity_poly.type
_entity_poly.pdbx_seq_one_letter_code
_entity_poly.pdbx_strand_id
1 'polypeptide(L)'
;MGISAIKVSTRIAAVYSERRTITSTDAQARKKIMSFTTQQHPIVEGWVHGKVLHAFAHWTIDMCADLTDPMQHALATIFKATVVRASQVLRSLAERCGWQGLFAYNQISELDLTFHGNSIAEGDTLVLCIRFMSELLGGKLDLPQARNRSSRLAQREEDLLADMKSRLERVGGYEEHRGASFDRHILPRCRLLAEAIGHRMAYEAAENAGLSLDVLLLYERICLCEDLDPMPAPGRAVQAYAPSRASESYNAVLAQIRSESASQSDLDDYVTAPITSDESWDSFMNGLRAFRNLDEVPALPSKL
;
A
#
# COMPACT_ATOMS: atom_id res chain seq x y z
N MET A 1 -11.77 -0.20 4.99
CA MET A 1 -10.77 0.34 5.94
C MET A 1 -9.33 0.33 5.41
N GLY A 2 -8.86 -0.66 4.65
CA GLY A 2 -7.44 -0.69 4.20
C GLY A 2 -7.05 0.46 3.28
N ILE A 3 -7.89 0.76 2.30
CA ILE A 3 -7.65 1.87 1.36
C ILE A 3 -7.62 3.22 2.09
N SER A 4 -8.54 3.44 3.03
CA SER A 4 -8.58 4.67 3.83
C SER A 4 -7.35 4.79 4.74
N ALA A 5 -6.91 3.70 5.36
CA ALA A 5 -5.69 3.68 6.17
C ALA A 5 -4.47 4.07 5.31
N ILE A 6 -4.30 3.48 4.12
CA ILE A 6 -3.21 3.82 3.20
C ILE A 6 -3.27 5.31 2.85
N LYS A 7 -4.42 5.83 2.41
CA LYS A 7 -4.58 7.24 2.01
C LYS A 7 -4.26 8.21 3.15
N VAL A 8 -4.78 7.97 4.36
CA VAL A 8 -4.56 8.83 5.54
C VAL A 8 -3.09 8.77 5.97
N SER A 9 -2.49 7.59 6.07
CA SER A 9 -1.08 7.45 6.45
C SER A 9 -0.14 8.06 5.43
N THR A 10 -0.42 7.91 4.13
CA THR A 10 0.34 8.57 3.07
C THR A 10 0.24 10.08 3.17
N ARG A 11 -0.96 10.61 3.43
CA ARG A 11 -1.18 12.06 3.63
C ARG A 11 -0.34 12.59 4.79
N ILE A 12 -0.41 11.95 5.96
CA ILE A 12 0.36 12.33 7.15
C ILE A 12 1.86 12.30 6.84
N ALA A 13 2.35 11.20 6.24
CA ALA A 13 3.77 11.04 5.94
C ALA A 13 4.27 12.08 4.91
N ALA A 14 3.48 12.40 3.90
CA ALA A 14 3.83 13.39 2.89
C ALA A 14 3.92 14.82 3.48
N VAL A 15 2.90 15.22 4.24
CA VAL A 15 2.86 16.53 4.93
C VAL A 15 4.02 16.65 5.94
N TYR A 16 4.22 15.61 6.77
CA TYR A 16 5.35 15.56 7.70
C TYR A 16 6.70 15.69 6.97
N SER A 17 6.86 15.00 5.84
CA SER A 17 8.11 14.98 5.08
C SER A 17 8.44 16.31 4.40
N GLU A 18 7.41 17.05 3.99
CA GLU A 18 7.56 18.39 3.42
C GLU A 18 7.91 19.45 4.48
N ARG A 19 7.54 19.23 5.74
CA ARG A 19 7.88 20.12 6.86
C ARG A 19 9.22 19.78 7.50
N ARG A 20 9.49 18.50 7.75
CA ARG A 20 10.65 18.06 8.52
C ARG A 20 11.96 18.32 7.77
N THR A 21 12.89 19.01 8.41
CA THR A 21 14.22 19.28 7.85
C THR A 21 15.33 18.61 8.65
N ILE A 22 16.41 18.23 7.97
CA ILE A 22 17.68 17.79 8.58
C ILE A 22 18.83 18.71 8.17
N THR A 23 19.89 18.73 8.97
CA THR A 23 21.12 19.48 8.68
C THR A 23 21.84 18.85 7.49
N SER A 24 22.20 19.66 6.48
CA SER A 24 22.99 19.22 5.34
C SER A 24 24.48 19.12 5.69
N THR A 25 25.26 18.43 4.86
CA THR A 25 26.74 18.38 4.95
C THR A 25 27.35 19.77 4.80
N ASP A 26 26.70 20.67 4.07
CA ASP A 26 26.93 22.11 4.17
C ASP A 26 26.21 22.64 5.42
N ALA A 27 26.97 22.89 6.48
CA ALA A 27 26.52 23.20 7.83
C ALA A 27 25.55 24.39 7.98
N GLN A 28 25.28 25.15 6.92
CA GLN A 28 24.34 26.29 6.91
C GLN A 28 23.00 26.01 6.23
N ALA A 29 22.82 24.87 5.54
CA ALA A 29 21.58 24.56 4.81
C ALA A 29 20.74 23.48 5.50
N ARG A 30 19.46 23.77 5.75
CA ARG A 30 18.46 22.78 6.14
C ARG A 30 17.80 22.19 4.90
N LYS A 31 17.73 20.86 4.83
CA LYS A 31 17.13 20.13 3.70
C LYS A 31 15.88 19.39 4.17
N LYS A 32 14.75 19.61 3.49
CA LYS A 32 13.49 18.87 3.72
C LYS A 32 13.71 17.38 3.47
N ILE A 33 13.19 16.51 4.32
CA ILE A 33 13.39 15.07 4.15
C ILE A 33 12.68 14.54 2.90
N MET A 34 11.59 15.17 2.44
CA MET A 34 10.90 14.83 1.18
C MET A 34 11.77 14.95 -0.08
N SER A 35 12.98 15.51 0.02
CA SER A 35 13.94 15.59 -1.09
C SER A 35 14.77 14.32 -1.29
N PHE A 36 14.72 13.35 -0.37
CA PHE A 36 15.44 12.08 -0.48
C PHE A 36 14.58 10.99 -1.12
N THR A 37 15.10 10.26 -2.10
CA THR A 37 14.37 9.16 -2.77
C THR A 37 13.94 8.07 -1.79
N THR A 38 14.79 7.76 -0.80
CA THR A 38 14.47 6.84 0.29
C THR A 38 13.28 7.30 1.15
N GLN A 39 13.03 8.61 1.23
CA GLN A 39 11.85 9.17 1.88
C GLN A 39 10.61 9.07 0.97
N GLN A 40 10.81 9.33 -0.32
CA GLN A 40 9.74 9.42 -1.31
C GLN A 40 9.13 8.05 -1.64
N HIS A 41 9.93 6.98 -1.73
CA HIS A 41 9.45 5.68 -2.23
C HIS A 41 8.19 5.16 -1.51
N PRO A 42 8.14 5.02 -0.16
CA PRO A 42 6.93 4.54 0.51
C PRO A 42 5.73 5.49 0.36
N ILE A 43 5.99 6.79 0.22
CA ILE A 43 4.95 7.81 0.04
C ILE A 43 4.34 7.68 -1.35
N VAL A 44 5.17 7.52 -2.39
CA VAL A 44 4.72 7.29 -3.77
C VAL A 44 3.95 5.97 -3.85
N GLU A 45 4.48 4.90 -3.27
CA GLU A 45 3.83 3.59 -3.23
C GLU A 45 2.43 3.67 -2.58
N GLY A 46 2.34 4.25 -1.39
CA GLY A 46 1.07 4.41 -0.69
C GLY A 46 0.08 5.30 -1.45
N TRP A 47 0.56 6.36 -2.10
CA TRP A 47 -0.29 7.25 -2.90
C TRP A 47 -0.86 6.53 -4.13
N VAL A 48 0.00 5.82 -4.87
CA VAL A 48 -0.39 5.03 -6.06
C VAL A 48 -1.39 3.94 -5.67
N HIS A 49 -1.10 3.17 -4.60
CA HIS A 49 -2.05 2.19 -4.06
C HIS A 49 -3.38 2.83 -3.66
N GLY A 50 -3.35 3.98 -2.99
CA GLY A 50 -4.56 4.69 -2.57
C GLY A 50 -5.48 5.08 -3.74
N LYS A 51 -4.92 5.50 -4.88
CA LYS A 51 -5.70 5.84 -6.08
C LYS A 51 -6.22 4.59 -6.81
N VAL A 52 -5.34 3.63 -7.08
CA VAL A 52 -5.69 2.41 -7.84
C VAL A 52 -6.69 1.55 -7.09
N LEU A 53 -6.47 1.31 -5.79
CA LEU A 53 -7.37 0.48 -5.00
C LEU A 53 -8.73 1.15 -4.76
N HIS A 54 -8.80 2.48 -4.78
CA HIS A 54 -10.07 3.18 -4.73
C HIS A 54 -10.92 2.89 -5.98
N ALA A 55 -10.32 2.94 -7.18
CA ALA A 55 -10.99 2.53 -8.41
C ALA A 55 -11.38 1.05 -8.38
N PHE A 56 -10.48 0.19 -7.90
CA PHE A 56 -10.75 -1.23 -7.76
C PHE A 56 -11.92 -1.52 -6.80
N ALA A 57 -12.02 -0.77 -5.70
CA ALA A 57 -13.12 -0.94 -4.75
C ALA A 57 -14.48 -0.66 -5.39
N HIS A 58 -14.63 0.44 -6.15
CA HIS A 58 -15.86 0.73 -6.88
C HIS A 58 -16.19 -0.38 -7.88
N TRP A 59 -15.20 -0.79 -8.68
CA TRP A 59 -15.39 -1.88 -9.64
C TRP A 59 -15.81 -3.19 -8.95
N THR A 60 -15.20 -3.56 -7.82
CA THR A 60 -15.59 -4.76 -7.07
C THR A 60 -16.98 -4.64 -6.49
N ILE A 61 -17.37 -3.47 -5.97
CA ILE A 61 -18.72 -3.23 -5.44
C ILE A 61 -19.77 -3.40 -6.54
N ASP A 62 -19.52 -2.83 -7.72
CA ASP A 62 -20.44 -2.92 -8.87
C ASP A 62 -20.60 -4.37 -9.36
N MET A 63 -19.56 -5.19 -9.21
CA MET A 63 -19.58 -6.61 -9.57
C MET A 63 -20.22 -7.50 -8.50
N CYS A 64 -20.38 -7.01 -7.26
CA CYS A 64 -20.77 -7.81 -6.10
C CYS A 64 -22.17 -7.45 -5.55
N ALA A 65 -23.23 -7.67 -6.35
CA ALA A 65 -24.62 -7.42 -5.95
C ALA A 65 -25.21 -8.43 -4.95
N ASP A 66 -24.71 -9.67 -4.90
CA ASP A 66 -25.15 -10.78 -4.05
C ASP A 66 -23.97 -11.65 -3.59
N LEU A 67 -23.60 -11.53 -2.31
CA LEU A 67 -22.48 -12.27 -1.71
C LEU A 67 -22.75 -13.77 -1.51
N THR A 68 -23.94 -14.27 -1.83
CA THR A 68 -24.21 -15.72 -1.88
C THR A 68 -23.70 -16.36 -3.17
N ASP A 69 -23.41 -15.57 -4.20
CA ASP A 69 -22.79 -16.02 -5.44
C ASP A 69 -21.30 -16.39 -5.20
N PRO A 70 -20.88 -17.64 -5.46
CA PRO A 70 -19.49 -18.06 -5.34
C PRO A 70 -18.50 -17.19 -6.13
N MET A 71 -18.90 -16.68 -7.30
CA MET A 71 -18.04 -15.80 -8.10
C MET A 71 -17.77 -14.48 -7.38
N GLN A 72 -18.81 -13.87 -6.81
CA GLN A 72 -18.70 -12.60 -6.10
C GLN A 72 -17.94 -12.78 -4.78
N HIS A 73 -18.12 -13.91 -4.10
CA HIS A 73 -17.30 -14.28 -2.96
C HIS A 73 -15.81 -14.42 -3.32
N ALA A 74 -15.51 -15.00 -4.49
CA ALA A 74 -14.15 -15.07 -5.02
C ALA A 74 -13.58 -13.68 -5.33
N LEU A 75 -14.35 -12.80 -5.96
CA LEU A 75 -13.95 -11.41 -6.21
C LEU A 75 -13.68 -10.64 -4.92
N ALA A 76 -14.54 -10.79 -3.90
CA ALA A 76 -14.33 -10.20 -2.58
C ALA A 76 -13.06 -10.73 -1.89
N THR A 77 -12.77 -12.02 -2.06
CA THR A 77 -11.53 -12.66 -1.56
C THR A 77 -10.29 -12.10 -2.26
N ILE A 78 -10.32 -11.98 -3.59
CA ILE A 78 -9.24 -11.38 -4.38
C ILE A 78 -9.01 -9.94 -3.93
N PHE A 79 -10.08 -9.14 -3.84
CA PHE A 79 -10.01 -7.76 -3.38
C PHE A 79 -9.38 -7.65 -1.98
N LYS A 80 -9.82 -8.48 -1.03
CA LYS A 80 -9.24 -8.51 0.32
C LYS A 80 -7.76 -8.84 0.28
N ALA A 81 -7.35 -9.88 -0.45
CA ALA A 81 -5.94 -10.28 -0.56
C ALA A 81 -5.08 -9.13 -1.12
N THR A 82 -5.56 -8.44 -2.16
CA THR A 82 -4.87 -7.30 -2.77
C THR A 82 -4.72 -6.12 -1.81
N VAL A 83 -5.79 -5.74 -1.10
CA VAL A 83 -5.74 -4.62 -0.14
C VAL A 83 -4.84 -4.97 1.05
N VAL A 84 -4.88 -6.21 1.54
CA VAL A 84 -4.00 -6.70 2.62
C VAL A 84 -2.54 -6.72 2.19
N ARG A 85 -2.25 -7.05 0.93
CA ARG A 85 -0.89 -6.95 0.39
C ARG A 85 -0.41 -5.50 0.33
N ALA A 86 -1.22 -4.60 -0.24
CA ALA A 86 -0.87 -3.20 -0.40
C ALA A 86 -0.74 -2.45 0.94
N SER A 87 -1.47 -2.84 1.98
CA SER A 87 -1.39 -2.19 3.28
C SER A 87 -0.04 -2.36 3.98
N GLN A 88 0.82 -3.27 3.52
CA GLN A 88 2.15 -3.47 4.10
C GLN A 88 3.00 -2.19 4.02
N VAL A 89 2.67 -1.27 3.10
CA VAL A 89 3.29 0.06 2.99
C VAL A 89 3.10 0.93 4.24
N LEU A 90 2.08 0.67 5.07
CA LEU A 90 1.78 1.45 6.28
C LEU A 90 2.95 1.47 7.26
N ARG A 91 3.66 0.35 7.41
CA ARG A 91 4.87 0.26 8.26
C ARG A 91 5.98 1.17 7.75
N SER A 92 6.24 1.11 6.44
CA SER A 92 7.26 1.96 5.82
C SER A 92 6.90 3.44 5.90
N LEU A 93 5.61 3.79 5.80
CA LEU A 93 5.11 5.16 6.01
C LEU A 93 5.32 5.62 7.46
N ALA A 94 5.11 4.76 8.46
CA ALA A 94 5.38 5.08 9.86
C ALA A 94 6.88 5.36 10.06
N GLU A 95 7.75 4.51 9.52
CA GLU A 95 9.20 4.67 9.60
C GLU A 95 9.70 5.96 8.93
N ARG A 96 9.04 6.40 7.84
CA ARG A 96 9.33 7.70 7.19
C ARG A 96 9.06 8.89 8.13
N CYS A 97 8.25 8.71 9.15
CA CYS A 97 8.02 9.73 10.20
C CYS A 97 8.93 9.56 11.42
N GLY A 98 9.91 8.64 11.37
CA GLY A 98 10.79 8.32 12.50
C GLY A 98 10.02 7.80 13.70
N TRP A 99 10.54 8.04 14.91
CA TRP A 99 9.84 7.62 16.15
C TRP A 99 8.45 8.25 16.28
N GLN A 100 8.24 9.45 15.72
CA GLN A 100 6.94 10.11 15.76
C GLN A 100 5.89 9.35 14.95
N GLY A 101 6.27 8.61 13.90
CA GLY A 101 5.33 7.75 13.16
C GLY A 101 4.85 6.53 13.95
N LEU A 102 5.60 6.12 14.97
CA LEU A 102 5.24 5.03 15.88
C LEU A 102 4.45 5.52 17.11
N PHE A 103 4.40 6.84 17.33
CA PHE A 103 3.65 7.43 18.42
C PHE A 103 2.15 7.37 18.12
N ALA A 104 1.37 6.68 18.95
CA ALA A 104 -0.02 6.32 18.68
C ALA A 104 -0.93 7.50 18.29
N TYR A 105 -0.70 8.69 18.87
CA TYR A 105 -1.48 9.89 18.55
C TYR A 105 -1.27 10.40 17.12
N ASN A 106 -0.19 9.99 16.45
CA ASN A 106 0.08 10.31 15.05
C ASN A 106 -0.57 9.33 14.07
N GLN A 107 -1.44 8.43 14.56
CA GLN A 107 -2.41 7.65 13.78
C GLN A 107 -1.83 6.54 12.88
N ILE A 108 -0.63 6.69 12.30
CA ILE A 108 -0.10 5.75 11.31
C ILE A 108 0.07 4.33 11.88
N SER A 109 0.75 4.19 13.03
CA SER A 109 0.96 2.87 13.65
C SER A 109 -0.35 2.22 14.11
N GLU A 110 -1.28 3.00 14.64
CA GLU A 110 -2.62 2.52 15.04
C GLU A 110 -3.43 2.04 13.84
N LEU A 111 -3.35 2.76 12.70
CA LEU A 111 -3.98 2.35 11.45
C LEU A 111 -3.39 1.05 10.90
N ASP A 112 -2.06 0.87 10.97
CA ASP A 112 -1.40 -0.38 10.58
C ASP A 112 -1.88 -1.56 11.44
N LEU A 113 -1.84 -1.41 12.77
CA LEU A 113 -2.26 -2.46 13.70
C LEU A 113 -3.75 -2.79 13.55
N THR A 114 -4.60 -1.77 13.47
CA THR A 114 -6.05 -1.95 13.29
C THR A 114 -6.35 -2.66 11.98
N PHE A 115 -5.70 -2.26 10.89
CA PHE A 115 -5.91 -2.89 9.60
C PHE A 115 -5.32 -4.30 9.53
N HIS A 116 -4.21 -4.57 10.22
CA HIS A 116 -3.66 -5.91 10.30
C HIS A 116 -4.67 -6.91 10.89
N GLY A 117 -5.48 -6.49 11.86
CA GLY A 117 -6.60 -7.27 12.37
C GLY A 117 -7.59 -7.73 11.29
N ASN A 118 -7.86 -6.89 10.27
CA ASN A 118 -8.74 -7.23 9.15
C ASN A 118 -8.16 -8.30 8.21
N SER A 119 -6.85 -8.57 8.26
CA SER A 119 -6.27 -9.68 7.50
C SER A 119 -6.70 -11.05 8.05
N ILE A 120 -7.18 -11.09 9.30
CA ILE A 120 -7.60 -12.29 10.03
C ILE A 120 -9.12 -12.30 10.24
N ALA A 121 -9.71 -11.17 10.64
CA ALA A 121 -11.15 -11.02 10.82
C ALA A 121 -11.91 -11.19 9.49
N GLU A 122 -13.19 -11.58 9.54
CA GLU A 122 -14.02 -11.85 8.35
C GLU A 122 -13.37 -12.88 7.40
N GLY A 123 -12.74 -13.89 7.99
CA GLY A 123 -12.02 -14.97 7.30
C GLY A 123 -10.54 -14.65 7.12
N ASP A 124 -9.68 -15.54 7.63
CA ASP A 124 -8.24 -15.40 7.43
C ASP A 124 -7.90 -15.33 5.94
N THR A 125 -7.11 -14.33 5.54
CA THR A 125 -6.84 -14.04 4.13
C THR A 125 -6.21 -15.23 3.41
N LEU A 126 -5.31 -15.97 4.06
CA LEU A 126 -4.70 -17.15 3.46
C LEU A 126 -5.72 -18.28 3.32
N VAL A 127 -6.53 -18.53 4.34
CA VAL A 127 -7.59 -19.56 4.30
C VAL A 127 -8.62 -19.25 3.21
N LEU A 128 -9.03 -17.98 3.06
CA LEU A 128 -9.92 -17.55 1.98
C LEU A 128 -9.27 -17.79 0.61
N CYS A 129 -8.00 -17.41 0.43
CA CYS A 129 -7.27 -17.68 -0.81
C CYS A 129 -7.18 -19.17 -1.12
N ILE A 130 -6.97 -20.04 -0.12
CA ILE A 130 -6.93 -21.49 -0.27
C ILE A 130 -8.28 -22.02 -0.77
N ARG A 131 -9.38 -21.60 -0.15
CA ARG A 131 -10.72 -22.02 -0.55
C ARG A 131 -11.03 -21.60 -1.98
N PHE A 132 -10.87 -20.31 -2.27
CA PHE A 132 -11.06 -19.75 -3.61
C PHE A 132 -10.22 -20.48 -4.67
N MET A 133 -8.92 -20.69 -4.41
CA MET A 133 -8.04 -21.36 -5.35
C MET A 133 -8.39 -22.82 -5.57
N SER A 134 -8.87 -23.50 -4.53
CA SER A 134 -9.35 -24.89 -4.66
C SER A 134 -10.57 -24.95 -5.59
N GLU A 135 -11.51 -24.03 -5.45
CA GLU A 135 -12.69 -23.94 -6.32
C GLU A 135 -12.31 -23.57 -7.77
N LEU A 136 -11.35 -22.65 -7.97
CA LEU A 136 -10.82 -22.28 -9.28
C LEU A 136 -10.10 -23.46 -9.96
N LEU A 137 -9.21 -24.15 -9.26
CA LEU A 137 -8.45 -25.29 -9.78
C LEU A 137 -9.34 -26.51 -10.04
N GLY A 138 -10.41 -26.67 -9.26
CA GLY A 138 -11.45 -27.68 -9.48
C GLY A 138 -12.40 -27.37 -10.64
N GLY A 139 -12.21 -26.25 -11.35
CA GLY A 139 -13.05 -25.86 -12.49
C GLY A 139 -14.46 -25.41 -12.10
N LYS A 140 -14.69 -25.05 -10.83
CA LYS A 140 -16.00 -24.64 -10.31
C LYS A 140 -16.25 -23.14 -10.43
N LEU A 141 -15.20 -22.36 -10.68
CA LEU A 141 -15.24 -20.92 -10.82
C LEU A 141 -14.61 -20.52 -12.16
N ASP A 142 -15.23 -19.56 -12.83
CA ASP A 142 -14.65 -18.87 -13.98
C ASP A 142 -14.52 -17.38 -13.64
N LEU A 143 -13.28 -16.88 -13.70
CA LEU A 143 -12.97 -15.50 -13.31
C LEU A 143 -12.99 -14.58 -14.53
N PRO A 144 -13.24 -13.28 -14.32
CA PRO A 144 -13.10 -12.29 -15.38
C PRO A 144 -11.71 -12.36 -16.03
N GLN A 145 -11.71 -12.68 -17.33
CA GLN A 145 -10.49 -12.79 -18.14
C GLN A 145 -9.78 -11.45 -18.26
N ALA A 146 -8.46 -11.49 -18.44
CA ALA A 146 -7.66 -10.30 -18.70
C ALA A 146 -8.16 -9.56 -19.95
N ARG A 147 -8.41 -8.25 -19.82
CA ARG A 147 -8.83 -7.39 -20.94
C ARG A 147 -7.69 -7.17 -21.93
N ASN A 148 -6.47 -7.04 -21.41
CA ASN A 148 -5.25 -6.95 -22.19
C ASN A 148 -4.26 -8.05 -21.75
N ARG A 149 -4.27 -9.17 -22.47
CA ARG A 149 -3.38 -10.31 -22.21
C ARG A 149 -1.89 -10.01 -22.43
N SER A 150 -1.56 -8.97 -23.19
CA SER A 150 -0.17 -8.55 -23.39
C SER A 150 0.36 -7.63 -22.28
N SER A 151 -0.48 -7.23 -21.32
CA SER A 151 0.00 -6.47 -20.15
C SER A 151 0.88 -7.36 -19.26
N ARG A 152 1.86 -6.76 -18.57
CA ARG A 152 2.83 -7.53 -17.78
C ARG A 152 2.17 -8.19 -16.57
N LEU A 153 1.17 -7.54 -15.98
CA LEU A 153 0.38 -8.10 -14.90
C LEU A 153 -0.46 -9.30 -15.36
N ALA A 154 -1.06 -9.24 -16.57
CA ALA A 154 -1.77 -10.38 -17.12
C ALA A 154 -0.83 -11.56 -17.42
N GLN A 155 0.33 -11.30 -18.02
CA GLN A 155 1.36 -12.34 -18.24
C GLN A 155 1.81 -12.97 -16.92
N ARG A 156 2.01 -12.15 -15.88
CA ARG A 156 2.38 -12.64 -14.54
C ARG A 156 1.31 -13.54 -13.93
N GLU A 157 0.04 -13.18 -14.08
CA GLU A 157 -1.09 -14.03 -13.68
C GLU A 157 -1.11 -15.35 -14.46
N GLU A 158 -1.00 -15.28 -15.79
CA GLU A 158 -1.00 -16.46 -16.67
C GLU A 158 0.16 -17.42 -16.33
N ASP A 159 1.36 -16.89 -16.12
CA ASP A 159 2.54 -17.67 -15.74
C ASP A 159 2.35 -18.38 -14.39
N LEU A 160 1.82 -17.68 -13.38
CA LEU A 160 1.56 -18.25 -12.06
C LEU A 160 0.44 -19.29 -12.11
N LEU A 161 -0.60 -19.05 -12.91
CA LEU A 161 -1.68 -20.01 -13.11
C LEU A 161 -1.18 -21.26 -13.84
N ALA A 162 -0.30 -21.11 -14.84
CA ALA A 162 0.32 -22.20 -15.56
C ALA A 162 1.24 -23.04 -14.65
N ASP A 163 2.08 -22.41 -13.83
CA ASP A 163 2.89 -23.11 -12.81
C ASP A 163 1.99 -23.87 -11.82
N MET A 164 0.89 -23.25 -11.38
CA MET A 164 -0.07 -23.88 -10.47
C MET A 164 -0.72 -25.12 -11.10
N LYS A 165 -1.19 -25.03 -12.34
CA LYS A 165 -1.78 -26.15 -13.08
C LYS A 165 -0.78 -27.29 -13.29
N SER A 166 0.46 -26.97 -13.69
CA SER A 166 1.52 -27.96 -13.86
C SER A 166 1.88 -28.68 -12.55
N ARG A 167 1.79 -27.99 -11.40
CA ARG A 167 1.96 -28.62 -10.09
C ARG A 167 0.77 -29.50 -9.74
N LEU A 168 -0.44 -29.05 -10.05
CA LEU A 168 -1.65 -29.81 -9.80
C LEU A 168 -1.61 -31.16 -10.53
N GLU A 169 -1.18 -31.16 -11.80
CA GLU A 169 -0.96 -32.39 -12.58
C GLU A 169 0.07 -33.30 -11.90
N ARG A 170 1.21 -32.74 -11.45
CA ARG A 170 2.28 -33.50 -10.77
C ARG A 170 1.86 -34.12 -9.45
N VAL A 171 0.90 -33.53 -8.72
CA VAL A 171 0.39 -34.10 -7.46
C VAL A 171 -0.73 -35.11 -7.65
N GLY A 172 -1.13 -35.40 -8.90
CA GLY A 172 -2.20 -36.37 -9.21
C GLY A 172 -3.56 -35.75 -9.54
N GLY A 173 -3.62 -34.43 -9.73
CA GLY A 173 -4.85 -33.70 -10.04
C GLY A 173 -5.59 -33.18 -8.80
N TYR A 174 -6.77 -32.61 -9.02
CA TYR A 174 -7.58 -32.00 -7.94
C TYR A 174 -8.21 -33.03 -6.99
N GLU A 175 -8.36 -34.30 -7.40
CA GLU A 175 -8.85 -35.36 -6.50
C GLU A 175 -7.95 -35.53 -5.27
N GLU A 176 -6.66 -35.21 -5.40
CA GLU A 176 -5.66 -35.25 -4.32
C GLU A 176 -5.64 -33.98 -3.44
N HIS A 177 -6.66 -33.10 -3.53
CA HIS A 177 -6.70 -31.82 -2.79
C HIS A 177 -6.61 -31.93 -1.27
N ARG A 178 -6.83 -33.12 -0.69
CA ARG A 178 -6.67 -33.40 0.74
C ARG A 178 -5.36 -34.09 1.10
N GLY A 179 -4.53 -34.41 0.10
CA GLY A 179 -3.27 -35.12 0.27
C GLY A 179 -2.12 -34.22 0.70
N ALA A 180 -1.11 -34.81 1.35
CA ALA A 180 0.11 -34.11 1.78
C ALA A 180 0.88 -33.45 0.62
N SER A 181 0.80 -34.02 -0.59
CA SER A 181 1.41 -33.45 -1.78
C SER A 181 0.75 -32.13 -2.19
N PHE A 182 -0.58 -32.03 -2.09
CA PHE A 182 -1.32 -30.81 -2.38
C PHE A 182 -1.01 -29.72 -1.35
N ASP A 183 -1.00 -30.09 -0.06
CA ASP A 183 -0.57 -29.21 1.03
C ASP A 183 0.83 -28.62 0.78
N ARG A 184 1.80 -29.45 0.41
CA ARG A 184 3.19 -29.00 0.20
C ARG A 184 3.39 -28.15 -1.06
N HIS A 185 2.66 -28.43 -2.13
CA HIS A 185 2.96 -27.90 -3.46
C HIS A 185 1.94 -26.88 -3.98
N ILE A 186 0.71 -26.88 -3.49
CA ILE A 186 -0.37 -26.00 -3.98
C ILE A 186 -0.70 -24.92 -2.93
N LEU A 187 -1.05 -25.31 -1.70
CA LEU A 187 -1.55 -24.36 -0.68
C LEU A 187 -0.65 -23.13 -0.44
N PRO A 188 0.69 -23.24 -0.36
CA PRO A 188 1.57 -22.10 -0.11
C PRO A 188 1.56 -21.05 -1.24
N ARG A 189 1.06 -21.41 -2.42
CA ARG A 189 1.02 -20.54 -3.60
C ARG A 189 -0.35 -19.88 -3.80
N CYS A 190 -1.38 -20.33 -3.09
CA CYS A 190 -2.75 -19.85 -3.29
C CYS A 190 -2.86 -18.34 -3.09
N ARG A 191 -2.24 -17.81 -2.03
CA ARG A 191 -2.22 -16.37 -1.76
C ARG A 191 -1.46 -15.58 -2.83
N LEU A 192 -0.30 -16.06 -3.27
CA LEU A 192 0.49 -15.41 -4.31
C LEU A 192 -0.29 -15.27 -5.62
N LEU A 193 -0.99 -16.32 -6.05
CA LEU A 193 -1.81 -16.28 -7.25
C LEU A 193 -3.03 -15.36 -7.07
N ALA A 194 -3.66 -15.36 -5.89
CA ALA A 194 -4.80 -14.49 -5.60
C ALA A 194 -4.39 -13.01 -5.65
N GLU A 195 -3.24 -12.67 -5.07
CA GLU A 195 -2.66 -11.33 -5.13
C GLU A 195 -2.33 -10.93 -6.58
N ALA A 196 -1.76 -11.83 -7.39
CA ALA A 196 -1.45 -11.55 -8.79
C ALA A 196 -2.70 -11.27 -9.65
N ILE A 197 -3.76 -12.08 -9.49
CA ILE A 197 -5.05 -11.85 -10.16
C ILE A 197 -5.60 -10.48 -9.76
N GLY A 198 -5.58 -10.18 -8.46
CA GLY A 198 -6.08 -8.91 -7.95
C GLY A 198 -5.25 -7.70 -8.37
N HIS A 199 -3.93 -7.82 -8.52
CA HIS A 199 -3.09 -6.77 -9.10
C HIS A 199 -3.51 -6.44 -10.54
N ARG A 200 -3.72 -7.46 -11.38
CA ARG A 200 -4.22 -7.23 -12.75
C ARG A 200 -5.60 -6.58 -12.73
N MET A 201 -6.55 -7.12 -11.97
CA MET A 201 -7.92 -6.58 -11.91
C MET A 201 -7.94 -5.14 -11.41
N ALA A 202 -7.12 -4.81 -10.40
CA ALA A 202 -7.01 -3.45 -9.88
C ALA A 202 -6.41 -2.49 -10.92
N TYR A 203 -5.40 -2.91 -11.68
CA TYR A 203 -4.85 -2.13 -12.79
C TYR A 203 -5.93 -1.85 -13.85
N GLU A 204 -6.66 -2.87 -14.29
CA GLU A 204 -7.71 -2.71 -15.31
C GLU A 204 -8.87 -1.83 -14.82
N ALA A 205 -9.24 -1.94 -13.54
CA ALA A 205 -10.24 -1.09 -12.92
C ALA A 205 -9.77 0.38 -12.87
N ALA A 206 -8.51 0.63 -12.52
CA ALA A 206 -7.91 1.95 -12.52
C ALA A 206 -7.82 2.55 -13.94
N GLU A 207 -7.44 1.74 -14.94
CA GLU A 207 -7.42 2.15 -16.34
C GLU A 207 -8.82 2.55 -16.81
N ASN A 208 -9.85 1.76 -16.48
CA ASN A 208 -11.25 2.09 -16.78
C ASN A 208 -11.76 3.35 -16.10
N ALA A 209 -11.32 3.60 -14.88
CA ALA A 209 -11.65 4.81 -14.13
C ALA A 209 -10.90 6.06 -14.65
N GLY A 210 -10.03 5.93 -15.67
CA GLY A 210 -9.33 7.04 -16.29
C GLY A 210 -8.14 7.56 -15.49
N LEU A 211 -7.53 6.73 -14.63
CA LEU A 211 -6.29 7.12 -13.93
C LEU A 211 -5.17 7.36 -14.96
N SER A 212 -4.29 8.31 -14.66
CA SER A 212 -3.22 8.67 -15.59
C SER A 212 -2.24 7.53 -15.78
N LEU A 213 -1.61 7.51 -16.95
CA LEU A 213 -0.66 6.49 -17.35
C LEU A 213 0.57 6.44 -16.44
N ASP A 214 0.94 7.56 -15.81
CA ASP A 214 2.02 7.62 -14.83
C ASP A 214 1.69 6.80 -13.58
N VAL A 215 0.44 6.90 -13.09
CA VAL A 215 -0.02 6.11 -11.93
C VAL A 215 -0.07 4.63 -12.27
N LEU A 216 -0.61 4.30 -13.44
CA LEU A 216 -0.71 2.91 -13.91
C LEU A 216 0.67 2.26 -14.06
N LEU A 217 1.63 2.99 -14.66
CA LEU A 217 3.01 2.51 -14.83
C LEU A 217 3.67 2.24 -13.48
N LEU A 218 3.56 3.16 -12.51
CA LEU A 218 4.13 2.95 -11.19
C LEU A 218 3.45 1.80 -10.44
N TYR A 219 2.12 1.68 -10.55
CA TYR A 219 1.39 0.57 -9.92
C TYR A 219 1.85 -0.79 -10.46
N GLU A 220 2.00 -0.93 -11.77
CA GLU A 220 2.52 -2.16 -12.39
C GLU A 220 3.91 -2.52 -11.83
N ARG A 221 4.82 -1.55 -11.74
CA ARG A 221 6.19 -1.76 -11.19
C ARG A 221 6.16 -2.17 -9.72
N ILE A 222 5.32 -1.52 -8.90
CA ILE A 222 5.12 -1.88 -7.48
C ILE A 222 4.65 -3.33 -7.36
N CYS A 223 3.62 -3.73 -8.12
CA CYS A 223 3.07 -5.07 -8.07
C CYS A 223 4.05 -6.17 -8.53
N LEU A 224 5.00 -5.81 -9.41
CA LEU A 224 6.06 -6.69 -9.89
C LEU A 224 7.32 -6.66 -9.01
N CYS A 225 7.30 -5.93 -7.89
CA CYS A 225 8.44 -5.71 -6.99
C CYS A 225 9.68 -5.16 -7.73
N GLU A 226 9.48 -4.28 -8.70
CA GLU A 226 10.55 -3.62 -9.44
C GLU A 226 10.99 -2.33 -8.74
N ASP A 227 12.27 -1.99 -8.89
CA ASP A 227 12.78 -0.73 -8.38
C ASP A 227 12.01 0.44 -9.00
N LEU A 228 11.37 1.23 -8.13
CA LEU A 228 10.80 2.52 -8.51
C LEU A 228 11.86 3.56 -8.87
N ASP A 229 13.13 3.24 -8.58
CA ASP A 229 14.26 4.15 -8.70
C ASP A 229 14.37 4.68 -10.15
N PRO A 230 14.63 5.99 -10.33
CA PRO A 230 14.76 6.58 -11.66
C PRO A 230 16.08 6.23 -12.35
N MET A 231 17.03 5.63 -11.62
CA MET A 231 18.38 5.32 -12.11
C MET A 231 18.48 3.84 -12.52
N PRO A 232 18.95 3.54 -13.75
CA PRO A 232 19.19 2.16 -14.14
C PRO A 232 20.32 1.56 -13.29
N ALA A 233 20.13 0.31 -12.86
CA ALA A 233 21.16 -0.46 -12.17
C ALA A 233 22.50 -0.40 -12.95
N PRO A 234 23.65 -0.23 -12.27
CA PRO A 234 24.95 -0.13 -12.93
C PRO A 234 25.32 -1.49 -13.54
N GLY A 235 24.93 -1.70 -14.79
CA GLY A 235 25.17 -2.96 -15.51
C GLY A 235 24.79 -2.95 -17.00
N ARG A 236 23.99 -1.99 -17.47
CA ARG A 236 23.79 -1.74 -18.90
C ARG A 236 24.53 -0.49 -19.34
N ALA A 237 25.36 -0.66 -20.35
CA ALA A 237 26.30 0.31 -20.87
C ALA A 237 25.70 1.70 -21.08
N VAL A 238 26.50 2.69 -20.73
CA VAL A 238 26.39 4.12 -20.99
C VAL A 238 25.79 4.38 -22.38
N GLN A 239 24.49 4.63 -22.44
CA GLN A 239 23.84 5.36 -23.52
C GLN A 239 23.34 6.68 -22.96
N ALA A 240 23.47 7.74 -23.76
CA ALA A 240 23.19 9.13 -23.41
C ALA A 240 21.97 9.28 -22.50
N TYR A 241 22.13 10.06 -21.41
CA TYR A 241 21.17 10.28 -20.34
C TYR A 241 19.87 10.93 -20.86
N ALA A 242 18.96 10.11 -21.40
CA ALA A 242 17.54 10.42 -21.44
C ALA A 242 16.91 9.80 -20.19
N PRO A 243 16.12 10.56 -19.40
CA PRO A 243 15.37 9.97 -18.31
C PRO A 243 14.49 8.84 -18.85
N SER A 244 14.49 7.70 -18.16
CA SER A 244 13.55 6.64 -18.51
C SER A 244 12.13 7.14 -18.31
N ARG A 245 11.17 6.66 -19.10
CA ARG A 245 9.75 6.98 -18.92
C ARG A 245 9.28 6.75 -17.48
N ALA A 246 9.83 5.74 -16.79
CA ALA A 246 9.52 5.48 -15.40
C ALA A 246 10.04 6.57 -14.44
N SER A 247 11.19 7.17 -14.73
CA SER A 247 11.72 8.34 -14.02
C SER A 247 10.82 9.57 -14.20
N GLU A 248 10.33 9.79 -15.41
CA GLU A 248 9.39 10.88 -15.71
C GLU A 248 8.07 10.69 -14.96
N SER A 249 7.46 9.49 -15.05
CA SER A 249 6.23 9.16 -14.33
C SER A 249 6.38 9.29 -12.82
N TYR A 250 7.52 8.84 -12.27
CA TYR A 250 7.82 8.99 -10.84
C TYR A 250 7.86 10.46 -10.41
N ASN A 251 8.57 11.30 -11.17
CA ASN A 251 8.67 12.73 -10.87
C ASN A 251 7.33 13.46 -11.03
N ALA A 252 6.51 13.09 -12.02
CA ALA A 252 5.18 13.63 -12.21
C ALA A 252 4.25 13.30 -11.03
N VAL A 253 4.23 12.04 -10.58
CA VAL A 253 3.46 11.60 -9.42
C VAL A 253 3.97 12.25 -8.14
N LEU A 254 5.29 12.37 -7.95
CA LEU A 254 5.86 13.06 -6.79
C LEU A 254 5.47 14.54 -6.77
N ALA A 255 5.48 15.23 -7.92
CA ALA A 255 5.03 16.62 -8.02
C ALA A 255 3.55 16.76 -7.64
N GLN A 256 2.70 15.82 -8.07
CA GLN A 256 1.30 15.78 -7.67
C GLN A 256 1.14 15.56 -6.16
N ILE A 257 1.88 14.61 -5.57
CA ILE A 257 1.88 14.37 -4.12
C ILE A 257 2.24 15.64 -3.36
N ARG A 258 3.28 16.37 -3.79
CA ARG A 258 3.68 17.64 -3.17
C ARG A 258 2.61 18.71 -3.28
N SER A 259 2.00 18.84 -4.45
CA SER A 259 0.90 19.78 -4.67
C SER A 259 -0.28 19.46 -3.78
N GLU A 260 -0.72 18.19 -3.74
CA GLU A 260 -1.80 17.74 -2.87
C GLU A 260 -1.42 18.01 -1.40
N SER A 261 -0.19 17.71 -0.98
CA SER A 261 0.34 17.95 0.38
C SER A 261 0.33 19.40 0.84
N ALA A 262 0.41 20.35 -0.10
CA ALA A 262 0.39 21.79 0.20
C ALA A 262 -1.03 22.38 0.32
N SER A 263 -2.03 21.70 -0.25
CA SER A 263 -3.44 22.13 -0.23
C SER A 263 -4.27 21.35 0.77
N GLN A 264 -5.32 21.98 1.31
CA GLN A 264 -6.33 21.27 2.09
C GLN A 264 -7.09 20.29 1.19
N SER A 265 -7.42 19.12 1.73
CA SER A 265 -8.15 18.04 1.06
C SER A 265 -9.23 17.49 1.98
N ASP A 266 -10.32 16.93 1.43
CA ASP A 266 -11.32 16.18 2.20
C ASP A 266 -10.73 15.04 3.03
N LEU A 267 -9.52 14.55 2.66
CA LEU A 267 -8.80 13.58 3.48
C LEU A 267 -8.35 14.14 4.84
N ASP A 268 -8.13 15.46 4.93
CA ASP A 268 -7.66 16.11 6.15
C ASP A 268 -8.70 16.05 7.27
N ASP A 269 -9.99 15.92 6.94
CA ASP A 269 -11.07 15.71 7.92
C ASP A 269 -10.93 14.39 8.71
N TYR A 270 -10.15 13.43 8.18
CA TYR A 270 -9.85 12.15 8.80
C TYR A 270 -8.45 12.07 9.41
N VAL A 271 -7.64 13.12 9.27
CA VAL A 271 -6.29 13.19 9.80
C VAL A 271 -6.32 13.83 11.19
N THR A 272 -6.09 13.01 12.22
CA THR A 272 -6.03 13.47 13.62
C THR A 272 -4.60 13.60 14.14
N ALA A 273 -3.62 13.33 13.27
CA ALA A 273 -2.21 13.27 13.64
C ALA A 273 -1.61 14.67 13.89
N PRO A 274 -1.12 14.98 15.10
CA PRO A 274 -0.59 16.31 15.42
C PRO A 274 0.72 16.63 14.70
N ILE A 275 1.45 15.64 14.18
CA ILE A 275 2.69 15.87 13.40
C ILE A 275 2.48 16.53 12.03
N THR A 276 1.25 16.82 11.65
CA THR A 276 0.94 17.49 10.38
C THR A 276 1.31 18.97 10.37
N SER A 277 1.46 19.63 11.53
CA SER A 277 1.96 21.01 11.64
C SER A 277 2.73 21.23 12.94
N ASP A 278 3.56 22.27 12.99
CA ASP A 278 4.23 22.68 14.24
C ASP A 278 3.19 23.13 15.28
N GLU A 279 2.20 23.90 14.85
CA GLU A 279 1.12 24.42 15.70
C GLU A 279 0.30 23.30 16.35
N SER A 280 -0.10 22.28 15.56
CA SER A 280 -0.83 21.13 16.09
C SER A 280 0.02 20.28 17.02
N TRP A 281 1.30 20.08 16.67
CA TRP A 281 2.24 19.36 17.52
C TRP A 281 2.46 20.04 18.87
N ASP A 282 2.70 21.34 18.87
CA ASP A 282 2.91 22.12 20.10
C ASP A 282 1.64 22.19 20.95
N SER A 283 0.48 22.42 20.32
CA SER A 283 -0.82 22.39 21.00
C SER A 283 -1.07 21.03 21.66
N PHE A 284 -0.75 19.94 20.96
CA PHE A 284 -0.88 18.58 21.51
C PHE A 284 0.06 18.37 22.70
N MET A 285 1.34 18.71 22.55
CA MET A 285 2.35 18.55 23.62
C MET A 285 2.01 19.36 24.87
N ASN A 286 1.53 20.60 24.70
CA ASN A 286 1.10 21.46 25.81
C ASN A 286 -0.18 20.96 26.49
N GLY A 287 -1.01 20.18 25.80
CA GLY A 287 -2.22 19.56 26.35
C GLY A 287 -1.96 18.28 27.15
N LEU A 288 -0.77 17.69 27.08
CA LEU A 288 -0.45 16.47 27.81
C LEU A 288 -0.34 16.72 29.32
N ARG A 289 -0.95 15.82 30.10
CA ARG A 289 -0.79 15.84 31.56
C ARG A 289 0.64 15.47 31.92
N ALA A 290 1.41 16.44 32.39
CA ALA A 290 2.71 16.19 32.97
C ALA A 290 2.56 15.74 34.43
N PHE A 291 3.23 14.65 34.80
CA PHE A 291 3.45 14.34 36.21
C PHE A 291 4.43 15.38 36.76
N ARG A 292 3.93 16.29 37.60
CA ARG A 292 4.77 17.23 38.33
C ARG A 292 5.10 16.65 39.70
N ASN A 293 6.33 16.85 40.15
CA ASN A 293 6.68 16.55 41.52
C ASN A 293 5.94 17.54 42.43
N LEU A 294 5.28 17.05 43.48
CA LEU A 294 4.49 17.87 44.41
C LEU A 294 5.36 18.84 45.23
N ASP A 295 6.68 18.67 45.21
CA ASP A 295 7.65 19.48 45.96
C ASP A 295 8.12 20.75 45.22
N GLU A 296 7.73 20.96 43.95
CA GLU A 296 7.94 22.25 43.27
C GLU A 296 6.83 23.24 43.63
N VAL A 297 6.87 23.73 44.87
CA VAL A 297 6.15 24.94 45.29
C VAL A 297 6.76 26.12 44.52
N PRO A 298 5.98 26.92 43.78
CA PRO A 298 6.51 28.17 43.23
C PRO A 298 6.94 29.04 44.41
N ALA A 299 8.20 29.47 44.44
CA ALA A 299 8.66 30.45 45.40
C ALA A 299 7.72 31.66 45.35
N LEU A 300 6.98 31.88 46.45
CA LEU A 300 6.19 33.09 46.63
C LEU A 300 7.11 34.30 46.37
N PRO A 301 6.71 35.29 45.57
CA PRO A 301 7.49 36.51 45.42
C PRO A 301 7.63 37.14 46.81
N SER A 302 8.88 37.27 47.26
CA SER A 302 9.23 37.97 48.49
C SER A 302 8.69 39.39 48.39
N LYS A 303 7.74 39.73 49.26
CA LYS A 303 7.32 41.11 49.47
C LYS A 303 8.54 41.96 49.81
N LEU A 304 8.81 42.97 48.98
CA LEU A 304 9.24 44.32 49.37
C LEU A 304 8.76 45.28 48.28
#